data_AF-A0A944FU32-F1
#
_entry.id   AF-A0A944FU32-F1
#
_cell.length_a   1.000
_cell.length_b   1.000
_cell.length_c   1.000
_cell.angle_alpha   90.00
_cell.angle_beta   90.00
_cell.angle_gamma   90.00
#
_symmetry.space_group_name_H-M   'P 1'
#
loop_
_entity.id
_entity.type
_entity.pdbx_description
1 polymer ?
#
loop_
_entity_poly.entity_id
_entity_poly.type
_entity_poly.pdbx_seq_one_letter_code
_entity_poly.pdbx_strand_id
1 'polypeptide(L)'
;MSIQGQNANMQAQSREKTAEPIAATQTRMELNIKERTADEEAQKEFDKLLRRPRSRKYMKAMKLLDSLSETDELIIAEMKKEAGASEDDELTFTPEDIEAFKERLKGIIEEEIRKEEERRKEEERKRRIEEDRLRDTLTACYIAGCQVHTITPCGGIIQHYQSGQVDQMESPYRFARDLIMKSGGTANPTFVEIYKYRLAHRNGNGDMIKIYHMDEDGEFA
;
A
#
# COMPACT_ATOMS: atom_id res chain seq x y z
N MET A 1 -43.94 -33.68 85.04
CA MET A 1 -45.19 -34.45 84.85
C MET A 1 -46.07 -33.62 83.94
N SER A 2 -46.16 -33.96 82.66
CA SER A 2 -47.06 -34.97 82.09
C SER A 2 -48.42 -34.36 81.74
N ILE A 3 -48.87 -34.69 80.53
CA ILE A 3 -50.26 -34.81 80.06
C ILE A 3 -50.90 -33.58 79.39
N GLN A 4 -51.12 -33.75 78.07
CA GLN A 4 -52.39 -33.65 77.31
C GLN A 4 -53.37 -32.54 77.75
N GLY A 5 -53.98 -31.75 76.88
CA GLY A 5 -54.30 -31.99 75.49
C GLY A 5 -55.69 -31.40 75.21
N GLN A 6 -55.90 -31.12 73.93
CA GLN A 6 -57.18 -31.26 73.22
C GLN A 6 -58.27 -30.18 73.38
N ASN A 7 -58.82 -29.89 72.21
CA ASN A 7 -60.11 -29.29 71.88
C ASN A 7 -60.08 -27.75 71.67
N ALA A 8 -59.74 -27.19 70.51
CA ALA A 8 -60.00 -27.62 69.13
C ALA A 8 -61.42 -28.17 68.92
N ASN A 9 -62.31 -27.28 68.46
CA ASN A 9 -63.21 -27.54 67.35
C ASN A 9 -64.64 -27.08 67.63
N MET A 10 -64.87 -25.76 67.57
CA MET A 10 -66.20 -25.28 67.23
C MET A 10 -66.16 -23.84 66.71
N GLN A 11 -65.39 -23.59 65.65
CA GLN A 11 -65.62 -22.46 64.73
C GLN A 11 -64.73 -22.62 63.47
N ALA A 12 -64.67 -23.84 62.96
CA ALA A 12 -64.09 -24.16 61.66
C ALA A 12 -65.20 -24.16 60.60
N GLN A 13 -65.87 -23.01 60.36
CA GLN A 13 -66.83 -22.86 59.25
C GLN A 13 -66.86 -21.46 58.61
N SER A 14 -65.82 -20.64 58.77
CA SER A 14 -65.69 -19.38 58.03
C SER A 14 -64.31 -19.15 57.42
N ARG A 15 -63.44 -20.17 57.46
CA ARG A 15 -62.23 -20.22 56.66
C ARG A 15 -62.57 -20.83 55.31
N GLU A 16 -62.84 -19.99 54.33
CA GLU A 16 -62.57 -20.19 52.90
C GLU A 16 -63.31 -19.10 52.14
N LYS A 17 -62.67 -18.53 51.12
CA LYS A 17 -63.12 -17.39 50.29
C LYS A 17 -62.78 -16.03 50.89
N THR A 18 -61.58 -15.53 50.58
CA THR A 18 -61.32 -14.12 50.21
C THR A 18 -59.84 -13.76 50.09
N ALA A 19 -58.90 -14.65 50.45
CA ALA A 19 -57.47 -14.29 50.45
C ALA A 19 -56.74 -14.45 49.08
N GLU A 20 -57.38 -14.94 48.01
CA GLU A 20 -56.69 -15.29 46.76
C GLU A 20 -56.98 -14.48 45.46
N PRO A 21 -57.67 -13.31 45.41
CA PRO A 21 -57.70 -12.55 44.15
C PRO A 21 -56.72 -11.37 44.08
N ILE A 22 -56.16 -10.89 45.20
CA ILE A 22 -55.45 -9.60 45.25
C ILE A 22 -53.96 -9.73 44.87
N ALA A 23 -53.28 -10.76 45.34
CA ALA A 23 -51.86 -10.95 45.03
C ALA A 23 -51.64 -11.23 43.52
N ALA A 24 -52.46 -12.10 42.91
CA ALA A 24 -52.34 -12.45 41.50
C ALA A 24 -52.72 -11.31 40.54
N THR A 25 -53.63 -10.41 40.94
CA THR A 25 -53.98 -9.23 40.13
C THR A 25 -52.92 -8.13 40.22
N GLN A 26 -52.28 -7.95 41.38
CA GLN A 26 -51.17 -7.00 41.53
C GLN A 26 -49.95 -7.43 40.70
N THR A 27 -49.57 -8.71 40.71
CA THR A 27 -48.44 -9.21 39.91
C THR A 27 -48.70 -9.12 38.41
N ARG A 28 -49.96 -9.30 37.97
CA ARG A 28 -50.34 -9.21 36.54
C ARG A 28 -50.46 -7.77 36.03
N MET A 29 -50.80 -6.81 36.88
CA MET A 29 -50.73 -5.37 36.54
C MET A 29 -49.29 -4.88 36.46
N GLU A 30 -48.41 -5.30 37.38
CA GLU A 30 -46.99 -4.89 37.37
C GLU A 30 -46.22 -5.43 36.15
N LEU A 31 -46.50 -6.65 35.71
CA LEU A 31 -45.89 -7.22 34.49
C LEU A 31 -46.35 -6.48 33.21
N ASN A 32 -47.64 -6.16 33.10
CA ASN A 32 -48.17 -5.39 31.97
C ASN A 32 -47.64 -3.95 31.91
N ILE A 33 -47.40 -3.31 33.06
CA ILE A 33 -46.81 -1.97 33.11
C ILE A 33 -45.34 -2.02 32.67
N LYS A 34 -44.58 -3.03 33.12
CA LYS A 34 -43.16 -3.22 32.74
C LYS A 34 -42.98 -3.50 31.24
N GLU A 35 -43.83 -4.31 30.62
CA GLU A 35 -43.77 -4.61 29.18
C GLU A 35 -44.09 -3.37 28.32
N ARG A 36 -45.13 -2.59 28.65
CA ARG A 36 -45.43 -1.35 27.92
C ARG A 36 -44.34 -0.28 28.06
N THR A 37 -43.69 -0.18 29.23
CA THR A 37 -42.57 0.76 29.41
C THR A 37 -41.31 0.34 28.66
N ALA A 38 -41.06 -0.96 28.51
CA ALA A 38 -39.92 -1.48 27.75
C ALA A 38 -40.08 -1.23 26.24
N ASP A 39 -41.28 -1.43 25.70
CA ASP A 39 -41.59 -1.12 24.30
C ASP A 39 -41.51 0.39 24.01
N GLU A 40 -42.00 1.23 24.92
CA GLU A 40 -41.88 2.69 24.78
C GLU A 40 -40.43 3.19 24.89
N GLU A 41 -39.60 2.57 25.73
CA GLU A 41 -38.16 2.88 25.81
C GLU A 41 -37.40 2.42 24.55
N ALA A 42 -37.71 1.23 24.04
CA ALA A 42 -37.14 0.74 22.77
C ALA A 42 -37.53 1.63 21.59
N GLN A 43 -38.77 2.09 21.52
CA GLN A 43 -39.23 3.03 20.50
C GLN A 43 -38.51 4.39 20.60
N LYS A 44 -38.32 4.91 21.82
CA LYS A 44 -37.58 6.16 22.06
C LYS A 44 -36.10 6.02 21.74
N GLU A 45 -35.49 4.86 22.00
CA GLU A 45 -34.10 4.58 21.65
C GLU A 45 -33.91 4.44 20.14
N PHE A 46 -34.85 3.79 19.46
CA PHE A 46 -34.88 3.70 18.00
C PHE A 46 -35.04 5.09 17.34
N ASP A 47 -35.96 5.92 17.83
CA ASP A 47 -36.11 7.31 17.36
C ASP A 47 -34.85 8.14 17.62
N LYS A 48 -34.16 7.91 18.75
CA LYS A 48 -32.89 8.56 19.06
C LYS A 48 -31.78 8.11 18.12
N LEU A 49 -31.78 6.85 17.67
CA LEU A 49 -30.86 6.33 16.66
C LEU A 49 -31.13 6.92 15.28
N LEU A 50 -32.39 7.10 14.89
CA LEU A 50 -32.78 7.72 13.62
C LEU A 50 -32.44 9.22 13.55
N ARG A 51 -32.46 9.91 14.70
CA ARG A 51 -32.08 11.34 14.81
C ARG A 51 -30.58 11.58 14.89
N ARG A 52 -29.76 10.54 15.07
CA ARG A 52 -28.30 10.70 15.06
C ARG A 52 -27.83 11.00 13.64
N PRO A 53 -26.93 11.99 13.46
CA PRO A 53 -26.35 12.25 12.14
C PRO A 53 -25.65 10.98 11.65
N ARG A 54 -26.08 10.49 10.49
CA ARG A 54 -25.47 9.31 9.84
C ARG A 54 -23.98 9.59 9.63
N SER A 55 -23.16 8.55 9.73
CA SER A 55 -21.71 8.72 9.66
C SER A 55 -21.31 9.39 8.33
N ARG A 56 -20.36 10.32 8.38
CA ARG A 56 -19.86 11.02 7.18
C ARG A 56 -19.38 10.06 6.10
N LYS A 57 -18.80 8.91 6.51
CA LYS A 57 -18.37 7.85 5.60
C LYS A 57 -19.57 7.21 4.90
N TYR A 58 -20.63 6.89 5.63
CA TYR A 58 -21.87 6.34 5.07
C TYR A 58 -22.54 7.31 4.09
N MET A 59 -22.66 8.59 4.44
CA MET A 59 -23.27 9.58 3.54
C MET A 59 -22.44 9.81 2.28
N LYS A 60 -21.11 9.75 2.37
CA LYS A 60 -20.24 9.79 1.18
C LYS A 60 -20.42 8.55 0.31
N ALA A 61 -20.54 7.37 0.91
CA ALA A 61 -20.77 6.13 0.18
C ALA A 61 -22.12 6.14 -0.55
N MET A 62 -23.19 6.60 0.09
CA MET A 62 -24.51 6.72 -0.56
C MET A 62 -24.49 7.71 -1.72
N LYS A 63 -23.87 8.89 -1.55
CA LYS A 63 -23.70 9.84 -2.66
C LYS A 63 -22.88 9.27 -3.82
N LEU A 64 -21.88 8.46 -3.52
CA LEU A 64 -21.08 7.78 -4.53
C LEU A 64 -21.92 6.73 -5.27
N LEU A 65 -22.75 5.96 -4.56
CA LEU A 65 -23.68 5.01 -5.16
C LEU A 65 -24.70 5.70 -6.07
N ASP A 66 -25.28 6.82 -5.63
CA ASP A 66 -26.20 7.61 -6.46
C ASP A 66 -25.49 8.12 -7.72
N SER A 67 -24.26 8.64 -7.61
CA SER A 67 -23.49 9.09 -8.78
C SER A 67 -23.10 7.94 -9.72
N LEU A 68 -22.86 6.74 -9.19
CA LEU A 68 -22.57 5.56 -10.01
C LEU A 68 -23.83 5.09 -10.74
N SER A 69 -25.00 5.18 -10.10
CA SER A 69 -26.30 4.90 -10.74
C SER A 69 -26.56 5.84 -11.91
N GLU A 70 -26.30 7.14 -11.74
CA GLU A 70 -26.42 8.13 -12.84
C GLU A 70 -25.46 7.79 -14.00
N THR A 71 -24.23 7.36 -13.70
CA THR A 71 -23.30 6.92 -14.76
C THR A 71 -23.72 5.62 -15.43
N ASP A 72 -24.30 4.68 -14.69
CA ASP A 72 -24.79 3.41 -15.22
C ASP A 72 -25.97 3.64 -16.16
N GLU A 73 -26.88 4.56 -15.83
CA GLU A 73 -27.99 4.96 -16.72
C GLU A 73 -27.48 5.54 -18.04
N LEU A 74 -26.44 6.38 -18.01
CA LEU A 74 -25.82 6.95 -19.21
C LEU A 74 -25.12 5.90 -20.06
N ILE A 75 -24.41 4.96 -19.44
CA ILE A 75 -23.75 3.85 -20.13
C ILE A 75 -24.82 2.97 -20.80
N ILE A 76 -25.89 2.62 -20.08
CA ILE A 76 -27.00 1.82 -20.62
C ILE A 76 -27.68 2.55 -21.78
N ALA A 77 -27.90 3.86 -21.67
CA ALA A 77 -28.52 4.66 -22.72
C ALA A 77 -27.64 4.73 -23.99
N GLU A 78 -26.34 4.94 -23.85
CA GLU A 78 -25.43 4.97 -25.01
C GLU A 78 -25.28 3.57 -25.63
N MET A 79 -25.22 2.51 -24.82
CA MET A 79 -25.23 1.12 -25.32
C MET A 79 -26.52 0.79 -26.08
N LYS A 80 -27.69 1.23 -25.60
CA LYS A 80 -28.98 1.05 -26.29
C LYS A 80 -29.02 1.76 -27.64
N LYS A 81 -28.46 2.99 -27.69
CA LYS A 81 -28.37 3.82 -28.89
C LYS A 81 -27.40 3.24 -29.92
N GLU A 82 -26.26 2.71 -29.50
CA GLU A 82 -25.31 2.00 -30.37
C GLU A 82 -25.89 0.70 -30.93
N ALA A 83 -26.75 0.00 -30.16
CA ALA A 83 -27.42 -1.23 -30.58
C ALA A 83 -28.65 -1.02 -31.49
N GLY A 84 -29.11 0.22 -31.69
CA GLY A 84 -30.30 0.53 -32.49
C GLY A 84 -31.62 -0.01 -31.90
N ALA A 85 -31.65 -0.30 -30.60
CA ALA A 85 -32.75 -0.93 -29.90
C ALA A 85 -33.81 0.10 -29.45
N SER A 86 -35.10 -0.24 -29.58
CA SER A 86 -36.22 0.58 -29.10
C SER A 86 -36.35 0.50 -27.56
N GLU A 87 -37.08 1.43 -26.94
CA GLU A 87 -37.23 1.49 -25.45
C GLU A 87 -37.81 0.21 -24.83
N ASP A 88 -38.48 -0.63 -25.63
CA ASP A 88 -39.13 -1.88 -25.23
C ASP A 88 -38.34 -3.15 -25.58
N ASP A 89 -37.16 -3.04 -26.22
CA ASP A 89 -36.31 -4.19 -26.52
C ASP A 89 -35.54 -4.60 -25.26
N GLU A 90 -35.96 -5.70 -24.65
CA GLU A 90 -35.24 -6.39 -23.59
C GLU A 90 -33.90 -6.89 -24.18
N LEU A 91 -32.83 -6.13 -23.94
CA LEU A 91 -31.45 -6.45 -24.36
C LEU A 91 -31.04 -7.79 -23.72
N THR A 92 -31.37 -8.87 -24.41
CA THR A 92 -31.01 -10.22 -24.03
C THR A 92 -29.65 -10.51 -24.63
N PHE A 93 -28.59 -10.27 -23.84
CA PHE A 93 -27.25 -10.72 -24.21
C PHE A 93 -27.27 -12.24 -24.35
N THR A 94 -26.99 -12.73 -25.54
CA THR A 94 -26.83 -14.18 -25.72
C THR A 94 -25.56 -14.62 -24.99
N PRO A 95 -25.46 -15.88 -24.53
CA PRO A 95 -24.21 -16.41 -23.99
C PRO A 95 -23.02 -16.24 -24.95
N GLU A 96 -23.29 -16.29 -26.26
CA GLU A 96 -22.30 -16.09 -27.33
C GLU A 96 -21.77 -14.64 -27.37
N ASP A 97 -22.63 -13.63 -27.18
CA ASP A 97 -22.21 -12.22 -27.11
C ASP A 97 -21.30 -11.94 -25.90
N ILE A 98 -21.63 -12.56 -24.76
CA ILE A 98 -20.84 -12.46 -23.53
C ILE A 98 -19.47 -13.13 -23.72
N GLU A 99 -19.44 -14.27 -24.41
CA GLU A 99 -18.20 -14.99 -24.68
C GLU A 99 -17.31 -14.23 -25.68
N ALA A 100 -17.88 -13.67 -26.75
CA ALA A 100 -17.18 -12.81 -27.69
C ALA A 100 -16.65 -11.52 -27.05
N PHE A 101 -17.41 -10.93 -26.11
CA PHE A 101 -16.94 -9.78 -25.33
C PHE A 101 -15.78 -10.15 -24.39
N LYS A 102 -15.87 -11.29 -23.71
CA LYS A 102 -14.78 -11.81 -22.86
C LYS A 102 -13.51 -12.07 -23.67
N GLU A 103 -13.63 -12.62 -24.88
CA GLU A 103 -12.48 -12.86 -25.76
C GLU A 103 -11.81 -11.55 -26.20
N ARG A 104 -12.61 -10.54 -26.59
CA ARG A 104 -12.09 -9.20 -26.90
C ARG A 104 -11.39 -8.56 -25.71
N LEU A 105 -11.98 -8.65 -24.52
CA LEU A 105 -11.37 -8.12 -23.30
C LEU A 105 -10.05 -8.83 -22.96
N LYS A 106 -9.98 -10.16 -23.13
CA LYS A 106 -8.73 -10.91 -22.94
C LYS A 106 -7.65 -10.42 -23.89
N GLY A 107 -7.97 -10.24 -25.17
CA GLY A 107 -7.00 -9.72 -26.14
C GLY A 107 -6.46 -8.33 -25.78
N ILE A 108 -7.34 -7.43 -25.33
CA ILE A 108 -6.93 -6.08 -24.86
C ILE A 108 -6.01 -6.18 -23.63
N ILE A 109 -6.38 -7.01 -22.66
CA ILE A 109 -5.59 -7.19 -21.42
C ILE A 109 -4.22 -7.79 -21.74
N GLU A 110 -4.16 -8.82 -22.58
CA GLU A 110 -2.91 -9.46 -22.98
C GLU A 110 -1.99 -8.50 -23.75
N GLU A 111 -2.56 -7.69 -24.65
CA GLU A 111 -1.79 -6.67 -25.38
C GLU A 111 -1.20 -5.62 -24.42
N GLU A 112 -1.99 -5.17 -23.44
CA GLU A 112 -1.54 -4.18 -22.47
C GLU A 112 -0.46 -4.73 -21.53
N ILE A 113 -0.60 -5.99 -21.07
CA ILE A 113 0.43 -6.69 -20.30
C ILE A 113 1.73 -6.75 -21.11
N ARG A 114 1.65 -7.11 -22.39
CA ARG A 114 2.83 -7.18 -23.26
C ARG A 114 3.51 -5.82 -23.42
N LYS A 115 2.74 -4.74 -23.65
CA LYS A 115 3.28 -3.37 -23.75
C LYS A 115 3.96 -2.95 -22.46
N GLU A 116 3.36 -3.25 -21.31
CA GLU A 116 3.92 -2.94 -20.00
C GLU A 116 5.23 -3.69 -19.73
N GLU A 117 5.29 -4.97 -20.10
CA GLU A 117 6.54 -5.74 -20.00
C GLU A 117 7.65 -5.18 -20.89
N GLU A 118 7.33 -4.76 -22.11
CA GLU A 118 8.29 -4.11 -23.01
C GLU A 118 8.79 -2.79 -22.44
N ARG A 119 7.89 -1.95 -21.91
CA ARG A 119 8.25 -0.70 -21.23
C ARG A 119 9.18 -0.95 -20.05
N ARG A 120 8.85 -1.93 -19.20
CA ARG A 120 9.69 -2.32 -18.06
C ARG A 120 11.08 -2.79 -18.50
N LYS A 121 11.17 -3.60 -19.56
CA LYS A 121 12.45 -4.05 -20.13
C LYS A 121 13.26 -2.88 -20.69
N GLU A 122 12.60 -1.92 -21.34
CA GLU A 122 13.26 -0.73 -21.86
C GLU A 122 13.78 0.17 -20.74
N GLU A 123 13.00 0.39 -19.69
CA GLU A 123 13.42 1.13 -18.50
C GLU A 123 14.59 0.45 -17.79
N GLU A 124 14.56 -0.87 -17.63
CA GLU A 124 15.69 -1.62 -17.06
C GLU A 124 16.94 -1.48 -17.92
N ARG A 125 16.81 -1.56 -19.25
CA ARG A 125 17.93 -1.34 -20.19
C ARG A 125 18.49 0.07 -20.06
N LYS A 126 17.64 1.10 -19.99
CA LYS A 126 18.08 2.49 -19.78
C LYS A 126 18.80 2.65 -18.44
N ARG A 127 18.28 2.02 -17.38
CA ARG A 127 18.90 2.03 -16.06
C ARG A 127 20.29 1.42 -16.09
N ARG A 128 20.44 0.24 -16.70
CA ARG A 128 21.76 -0.42 -16.87
C ARG A 128 22.75 0.46 -17.62
N ILE A 129 22.31 1.13 -18.69
CA ILE A 129 23.18 2.04 -19.47
C ILE A 129 23.65 3.22 -18.59
N GLU A 130 22.75 3.81 -17.82
CA GLU A 130 23.08 4.94 -16.95
C GLU A 130 23.96 4.52 -15.76
N GLU A 131 23.76 3.31 -15.24
CA GLU A 131 24.61 2.72 -14.19
C GLU A 131 26.04 2.44 -14.70
N ASP A 132 26.16 1.99 -15.96
CA ASP A 132 27.42 1.71 -16.63
C ASP A 132 28.08 2.94 -17.26
N ARG A 133 27.47 4.12 -17.12
CA ARG A 133 28.04 5.37 -17.61
C ARG A 133 29.25 5.77 -16.75
N LEU A 134 30.39 5.97 -17.40
CA LEU A 134 31.59 6.50 -16.76
C LEU A 134 31.30 7.92 -16.24
N ARG A 135 31.48 8.14 -14.94
CA ARG A 135 31.37 9.47 -14.34
C ARG A 135 32.67 10.24 -14.51
N ASP A 136 33.74 9.68 -13.95
CA ASP A 136 35.04 10.32 -13.87
C ASP A 136 36.17 9.29 -13.89
N THR A 137 37.36 9.73 -14.25
CA THR A 137 38.58 8.91 -14.15
C THR A 137 39.56 9.59 -13.21
N LEU A 138 40.01 8.86 -12.20
CA LEU A 138 41.01 9.32 -11.24
C LEU A 138 42.36 8.73 -11.60
N THR A 139 43.42 9.53 -11.59
CA THR A 139 44.79 9.05 -11.87
C THR A 139 45.82 9.72 -10.97
N ALA A 140 47.00 9.09 -10.87
CA ALA A 140 48.14 9.63 -10.15
C ALA A 140 48.60 10.96 -10.78
N CYS A 141 48.81 11.97 -9.94
CA CYS A 141 49.31 13.26 -10.39
C CYS A 141 50.77 13.43 -9.96
N TYR A 142 51.60 13.93 -10.87
CA TYR A 142 53.03 14.18 -10.65
C TYR A 142 53.36 15.67 -10.46
N ILE A 143 52.34 16.53 -10.35
CA ILE A 143 52.52 17.94 -10.06
C ILE A 143 52.84 18.09 -8.57
N ALA A 144 53.86 18.87 -8.24
CA ALA A 144 54.27 19.10 -6.86
C ALA A 144 53.08 19.57 -5.99
N GLY A 145 52.84 18.86 -4.89
CA GLY A 145 51.73 19.13 -3.96
C GLY A 145 50.40 18.46 -4.32
N CYS A 146 50.25 17.89 -5.53
CA CYS A 146 49.07 17.13 -5.94
C CYS A 146 49.35 15.62 -5.83
N GLN A 147 48.38 14.86 -5.30
CA GLN A 147 48.48 13.40 -5.19
C GLN A 147 47.77 12.69 -6.34
N VAL A 148 46.52 13.08 -6.61
CA VAL A 148 45.70 12.53 -7.69
C VAL A 148 44.93 13.66 -8.36
N HIS A 149 44.49 13.44 -9.60
CA HIS A 149 43.56 14.34 -10.26
C HIS A 149 42.47 13.57 -10.98
N THR A 150 41.32 14.22 -11.17
CA THR A 150 40.29 13.74 -12.08
C THR A 150 40.57 14.23 -13.49
N ILE A 151 40.33 13.36 -14.48
CA ILE A 151 40.41 13.69 -15.90
C ILE A 151 39.07 13.49 -16.58
N THR A 152 38.82 14.30 -17.60
CA THR A 152 37.74 14.06 -18.56
C THR A 152 38.02 12.78 -19.36
N PRO A 153 37.01 12.21 -20.03
CA PRO A 153 37.21 11.11 -20.98
C PRO A 153 38.22 11.43 -22.10
N CYS A 154 38.49 12.72 -22.36
CA CYS A 154 39.48 13.19 -23.34
C CYS A 154 40.88 13.41 -22.74
N GLY A 155 41.11 13.10 -21.47
CA GLY A 155 42.41 13.26 -20.80
C GLY A 155 42.70 14.67 -20.27
N GLY A 156 41.74 15.60 -20.35
CA GLY A 156 41.88 16.93 -19.78
C GLY A 156 41.71 16.89 -18.27
N ILE A 157 42.61 17.53 -17.51
CA ILE A 157 42.54 17.58 -16.05
C ILE A 157 41.36 18.46 -15.62
N ILE A 158 40.49 17.91 -14.77
CA ILE A 158 39.33 18.61 -14.20
C ILE A 158 39.74 19.23 -12.85
N GLN A 159 40.26 18.41 -11.93
CA GLN A 159 40.57 18.86 -10.58
C GLN A 159 41.76 18.12 -10.00
N HIS A 160 42.65 18.87 -9.34
CA HIS A 160 43.76 18.35 -8.55
C HIS A 160 43.35 18.16 -7.09
N TYR A 161 43.77 17.06 -6.48
CA TYR A 161 43.54 16.76 -5.07
C TYR A 161 44.86 16.65 -4.32
N GLN A 162 44.99 17.44 -3.27
CA GLN A 162 46.17 17.52 -2.43
C GLN A 162 46.06 16.61 -1.20
N SER A 163 47.21 16.36 -0.57
CA SER A 163 47.27 15.63 0.70
C SER A 163 46.49 16.40 1.78
N GLY A 164 45.43 15.81 2.31
CA GLY A 164 44.57 16.41 3.35
C GLY A 164 43.18 16.85 2.88
N GLN A 165 42.93 17.01 1.57
CA GLN A 165 41.55 17.22 1.04
C GLN A 165 40.71 15.93 1.02
N VAL A 166 41.27 14.87 1.59
CA VAL A 166 40.88 13.47 1.44
C VAL A 166 39.68 13.14 2.32
N ASP A 167 39.61 13.74 3.50
CA ASP A 167 38.52 13.51 4.46
C ASP A 167 37.20 14.13 3.97
N GLN A 168 37.26 14.97 2.94
CA GLN A 168 36.11 15.63 2.32
C GLN A 168 35.70 14.99 0.98
N MET A 169 36.43 13.98 0.50
CA MET A 169 36.08 13.28 -0.73
C MET A 169 34.94 12.28 -0.47
N GLU A 170 34.06 12.12 -1.44
CA GLU A 170 33.08 11.04 -1.41
C GLU A 170 33.78 9.68 -1.36
N SER A 171 33.11 8.68 -0.77
CA SER A 171 33.62 7.32 -0.59
C SER A 171 34.27 6.71 -1.84
N PRO A 172 33.67 6.80 -3.05
CA PRO A 172 34.25 6.19 -4.25
C PRO A 172 35.59 6.81 -4.65
N TYR A 173 35.72 8.13 -4.56
CA TYR A 173 36.95 8.84 -4.88
C TYR A 173 38.04 8.58 -3.87
N ARG A 174 37.69 8.56 -2.58
CA ARG A 174 38.62 8.25 -1.51
C ARG A 174 39.20 6.85 -1.69
N PHE A 175 38.35 5.87 -1.96
CA PHE A 175 38.78 4.49 -2.20
C PHE A 175 39.62 4.36 -3.48
N ALA A 176 39.19 4.99 -4.57
CA ALA A 176 39.94 5.02 -5.83
C ALA A 176 41.35 5.60 -5.64
N ARG A 177 41.48 6.69 -4.87
CA ARG A 177 42.78 7.26 -4.51
C ARG A 177 43.65 6.25 -3.75
N ASP A 178 43.09 5.60 -2.74
CA ASP A 178 43.83 4.63 -1.94
C ASP A 178 44.32 3.46 -2.79
N LEU A 179 43.55 3.03 -3.80
CA LEU A 179 44.00 2.03 -4.77
C LEU A 179 45.18 2.52 -5.60
N ILE A 180 45.09 3.73 -6.15
CA ILE A 180 46.18 4.34 -6.93
C ILE A 180 47.45 4.44 -6.07
N MET A 181 47.33 4.90 -4.83
CA MET A 181 48.47 5.04 -3.91
C MET A 181 49.06 3.69 -3.51
N LYS A 182 48.22 2.68 -3.22
CA LYS A 182 48.65 1.31 -2.91
C LYS A 182 49.31 0.61 -4.09
N SER A 183 48.96 0.98 -5.32
CA SER A 183 49.57 0.41 -6.54
C SER A 183 51.05 0.78 -6.70
N GLY A 184 51.59 1.64 -5.84
CA GLY A 184 53.00 1.61 -5.47
C GLY A 184 53.98 1.94 -6.60
N GLY A 185 53.68 2.98 -7.39
CA GLY A 185 54.64 3.52 -8.35
C GLY A 185 55.15 2.48 -9.35
N THR A 186 54.27 1.61 -9.84
CA THR A 186 54.62 0.81 -11.03
C THR A 186 55.01 1.78 -12.16
N ALA A 187 55.95 1.36 -13.01
CA ALA A 187 56.46 2.19 -14.11
C ALA A 187 55.35 2.66 -15.09
N ASN A 188 54.14 2.11 -14.97
CA ASN A 188 52.97 2.46 -15.75
C ASN A 188 51.94 3.21 -14.88
N PRO A 189 51.47 4.38 -15.32
CA PRO A 189 50.49 5.17 -14.57
C PRO A 189 49.20 4.38 -14.37
N THR A 190 48.77 4.21 -13.13
CA THR A 190 47.48 3.58 -12.83
C THR A 190 46.36 4.63 -12.85
N PHE A 191 45.17 4.19 -13.23
CA PHE A 191 43.97 5.01 -13.17
C PHE A 191 42.77 4.16 -12.75
N VAL A 192 41.80 4.82 -12.15
CA VAL A 192 40.56 4.20 -11.68
C VAL A 192 39.41 4.92 -12.34
N GLU A 193 38.62 4.17 -13.10
CA GLU A 193 37.36 4.60 -13.67
C GLU A 193 36.26 4.51 -12.61
N ILE A 194 35.52 5.60 -12.43
CA ILE A 194 34.47 5.73 -11.44
C ILE A 194 33.13 5.70 -12.17
N TYR A 195 32.30 4.69 -11.86
CA TYR A 195 30.93 4.56 -12.34
C TYR A 195 29.97 4.71 -11.16
N LYS A 196 28.66 4.69 -11.42
CA LYS A 196 27.65 4.87 -10.36
C LYS A 196 27.75 3.82 -9.24
N TYR A 197 27.91 2.55 -9.60
CA TYR A 197 27.93 1.41 -8.67
C TYR A 197 29.15 0.49 -8.86
N ARG A 198 30.17 0.97 -9.57
CA ARG A 198 31.41 0.19 -9.76
C ARG A 198 32.63 1.08 -9.89
N LEU A 199 33.78 0.55 -9.51
CA LEU A 199 35.10 1.12 -9.80
C LEU A 199 35.90 0.12 -10.63
N ALA A 200 36.53 0.57 -11.72
CA ALA A 200 37.44 -0.26 -12.50
C ALA A 200 38.87 0.28 -12.37
N HIS A 201 39.74 -0.50 -11.71
CA HIS A 201 41.16 -0.19 -11.58
C HIS A 201 41.91 -0.74 -12.80
N ARG A 202 42.64 0.14 -13.49
CA ARG A 202 43.40 -0.18 -14.70
C ARG A 202 44.88 0.19 -14.55
N ASN A 203 45.72 -0.53 -15.30
CA ASN A 203 47.13 -0.19 -15.45
C ASN A 203 47.31 0.88 -16.54
N GLY A 204 48.54 1.37 -16.74
CA GLY A 204 48.83 2.38 -17.77
C GLY A 204 48.68 1.92 -19.22
N ASN A 205 48.50 0.62 -19.45
CA ASN A 205 48.19 0.08 -20.79
C ASN A 205 46.67 0.04 -21.04
N GLY A 206 45.84 0.37 -20.03
CA GLY A 206 44.40 0.26 -20.08
C GLY A 206 43.85 -1.13 -19.72
N ASP A 207 44.72 -2.10 -19.37
CA ASP A 207 44.29 -3.42 -18.94
C ASP A 207 43.58 -3.32 -17.60
N MET A 208 42.47 -4.05 -17.49
CA MET A 208 41.70 -4.13 -16.27
C MET A 208 42.44 -4.97 -15.24
N ILE A 209 42.83 -4.35 -14.13
CA ILE A 209 43.45 -5.02 -12.99
C ILE A 209 42.38 -5.64 -12.11
N LYS A 210 41.36 -4.84 -11.74
CA LYS A 210 40.29 -5.27 -10.84
C LYS A 210 39.04 -4.41 -10.97
N ILE A 211 37.87 -5.02 -10.80
CA ILE A 211 36.59 -4.33 -10.64
C ILE A 211 36.15 -4.45 -9.18
N TYR A 212 35.58 -3.38 -8.66
CA TYR A 212 34.93 -3.33 -7.36
C TYR A 212 33.47 -2.90 -7.57
N HIS A 213 32.54 -3.59 -6.93
CA HIS A 213 31.13 -3.26 -6.96
C HIS A 213 30.75 -2.50 -5.69
N MET A 214 29.86 -1.53 -5.84
CA MET A 214 29.31 -0.75 -4.74
C MET A 214 27.81 -1.01 -4.65
N ASP A 215 27.30 -1.10 -3.43
CA ASP A 215 25.88 -1.18 -3.15
C ASP A 215 25.21 0.20 -3.34
N GLU A 216 23.88 0.24 -3.22
CA GLU A 216 23.09 1.47 -3.42
C GLU A 216 23.50 2.61 -2.47
N ASP A 217 24.03 2.28 -1.30
CA ASP A 217 24.53 3.21 -0.29
C ASP A 217 25.96 3.72 -0.56
N GLY A 218 26.61 3.27 -1.65
CA GLY A 218 27.97 3.65 -2.01
C GLY A 218 29.05 2.98 -1.15
N GLU A 219 28.68 1.93 -0.41
CA GLU A 219 29.60 1.03 0.28
C GLU A 219 30.02 -0.12 -0.65
N PHE A 220 31.21 -0.68 -0.45
CA PHE A 220 31.70 -1.77 -1.28
C PHE A 220 31.18 -3.11 -0.79
N ALA A 221 30.61 -3.90 -1.72
CA ALA A 221 30.14 -5.27 -1.49
C ALA A 221 31.28 -6.31 -1.49
#